data_AF-X6GKD5-F1
#
_entry.id   AF-X6GKD5-F1
#
_cell.length_a   1.000
_cell.length_b   1.000
_cell.length_c   1.000
_cell.angle_alpha   90.00
_cell.angle_beta   90.00
_cell.angle_gamma   90.00
#
_symmetry.space_group_name_H-M   'P 1'
#
loop_
_entity.id
_entity.type
_entity.pdbx_description
1 polymer ?
#
loop_
_entity_poly.entity_id
_entity_poly.type
_entity_poly.pdbx_seq_one_letter_code
_entity_poly.pdbx_strand_id
1 'polypeptide(L)'
;MTLQSNSEHPHGLADEDFDALFTKARPVIFAYHGYPYLIHRLTYRRANHDNMHVHGFREEGTTTTPFDMVVLNELDRYHLALAAVERVPGLAERAKDLAAELHGKLAEHKAYVREHGEDMPEIQEWNWPENSATKAGD
;
A
#
# COMPACT_ATOMS: atom_id res chain seq x y z
N MET A 1 -11.26 15.37 6.09
CA MET A 1 -12.07 14.56 7.05
C MET A 1 -13.05 13.63 6.32
N THR A 2 -12.80 13.29 5.05
CA THR A 2 -13.75 12.56 4.19
C THR A 2 -13.92 11.07 4.57
N LEU A 3 -12.88 10.44 5.12
CA LEU A 3 -12.92 9.02 5.51
C LEU A 3 -13.79 8.74 6.75
N GLN A 4 -14.03 9.73 7.62
CA GLN A 4 -14.93 9.58 8.77
C GLN A 4 -16.38 9.47 8.32
N SER A 5 -17.20 8.74 9.09
CA SER A 5 -18.64 8.67 8.84
C SER A 5 -19.27 10.06 8.90
N ASN A 6 -20.23 10.32 8.02
CA ASN A 6 -21.00 11.57 8.01
C ASN A 6 -21.78 11.80 9.31
N SER A 7 -22.04 10.73 10.09
CA SER A 7 -22.60 10.81 11.44
C SER A 7 -21.66 11.43 12.47
N GLU A 8 -20.34 11.35 12.26
CA GLU A 8 -19.31 11.86 13.16
C GLU A 8 -18.78 13.23 12.70
N HIS A 9 -18.81 13.52 11.39
CA HIS A 9 -18.31 14.77 10.83
C HIS A 9 -19.15 15.22 9.61
N PRO A 10 -19.54 16.51 9.51
CA PRO A 10 -20.43 17.00 8.44
C PRO A 10 -19.87 16.86 7.02
N HIS A 11 -18.55 16.71 6.89
CA HIS A 11 -17.86 16.45 5.62
C HIS A 11 -17.36 15.00 5.46
N GLY A 12 -17.85 14.09 6.29
CA GLY A 12 -17.59 12.66 6.17
C GLY A 12 -18.38 12.03 5.03
N LEU A 13 -17.87 10.95 4.44
CA LEU A 13 -18.63 10.14 3.47
C LEU A 13 -19.78 9.41 4.15
N ALA A 14 -20.91 9.29 3.45
CA ALA A 14 -21.96 8.35 3.82
C ALA A 14 -21.38 6.93 3.88
N ASP A 15 -21.92 6.08 4.74
CA ASP A 15 -21.43 4.71 4.91
C ASP A 15 -21.57 3.89 3.62
N GLU A 16 -22.64 4.11 2.86
CA GLU A 16 -22.89 3.46 1.57
C GLU A 16 -21.82 3.80 0.52
N ASP A 17 -21.41 5.06 0.43
CA ASP A 17 -20.35 5.50 -0.50
C ASP A 17 -18.99 4.94 -0.09
N PHE A 18 -18.70 4.89 1.22
CA PHE A 18 -17.48 4.29 1.74
C PHE A 18 -17.43 2.79 1.41
N ASP A 19 -18.54 2.07 1.64
CA ASP A 19 -18.66 0.64 1.36
C ASP A 19 -18.58 0.34 -0.14
N ALA A 20 -19.04 1.25 -1.01
CA ALA A 20 -18.89 1.11 -2.45
C ALA A 20 -17.40 1.18 -2.88
N LEU A 21 -16.60 2.03 -2.23
CA LEU A 21 -15.18 2.18 -2.52
C LEU A 21 -14.31 1.08 -1.90
N PHE A 22 -14.54 0.77 -0.63
CA PHE A 22 -13.66 -0.11 0.15
C PHE A 22 -14.23 -1.50 0.39
N THR A 23 -15.43 -1.77 -0.13
CA THR A 23 -16.20 -3.00 0.10
C THR A 23 -16.56 -3.20 1.57
N LYS A 24 -17.39 -4.20 1.87
CA LYS A 24 -17.78 -4.56 3.24
C LYS A 24 -16.94 -5.65 3.89
N ALA A 25 -16.13 -6.37 3.11
CA ALA A 25 -15.47 -7.59 3.58
C ALA A 25 -14.16 -7.96 2.87
N ARG A 26 -13.79 -7.27 1.78
CA ARG A 26 -12.55 -7.61 1.08
C ARG A 26 -11.36 -6.92 1.75
N PRO A 27 -10.17 -7.54 1.78
CA PRO A 27 -8.95 -6.89 2.25
C PRO A 27 -8.69 -5.58 1.51
N VAL A 28 -8.23 -4.56 2.26
CA VAL A 28 -7.84 -3.26 1.73
C VAL A 28 -6.39 -3.00 2.11
N ILE A 29 -5.51 -2.88 1.11
CA ILE A 29 -4.16 -2.37 1.31
C ILE A 29 -4.20 -0.86 1.11
N PHE A 30 -3.91 -0.10 2.18
CA PHE A 30 -4.04 1.35 2.19
C PHE A 30 -2.66 1.99 2.37
N ALA A 31 -2.11 2.56 1.29
CA ALA A 31 -0.87 3.34 1.37
C ALA A 31 -1.18 4.79 1.79
N TYR A 32 -0.57 5.25 2.88
CA TYR A 32 -0.81 6.57 3.47
C TYR A 32 0.49 7.33 3.71
N HIS A 33 0.50 8.64 3.44
CA HIS A 33 1.71 9.47 3.57
C HIS A 33 2.14 9.76 5.02
N GLY A 34 1.22 9.61 5.97
CA GLY A 34 1.46 9.88 7.39
C GLY A 34 1.40 8.61 8.23
N TYR A 35 1.16 8.79 9.53
CA TYR A 35 1.06 7.67 10.47
C TYR A 35 -0.17 6.80 10.20
N PRO A 36 -0.01 5.47 10.04
CA PRO A 36 -1.11 4.53 9.82
C PRO A 36 -2.24 4.63 10.86
N TYR A 37 -1.89 4.92 12.11
CA TYR A 37 -2.84 5.03 13.21
C TYR A 37 -3.95 6.06 12.97
N LEU A 38 -3.67 7.14 12.24
CA LEU A 38 -4.69 8.13 11.91
C LEU A 38 -5.80 7.51 11.05
N ILE A 39 -5.45 6.69 10.05
CA ILE A 39 -6.45 6.06 9.19
C ILE A 39 -7.34 5.13 10.01
N HIS A 40 -6.76 4.28 10.86
CA HIS A 40 -7.55 3.42 11.76
C HIS A 40 -8.48 4.23 12.66
N ARG A 41 -8.01 5.36 13.20
CA ARG A 41 -8.85 6.27 13.99
C ARG A 41 -9.98 6.91 13.17
N LEU A 42 -9.73 7.26 11.90
CA LEU A 42 -10.75 7.87 11.04
C LEU A 42 -11.79 6.84 10.56
N THR A 43 -11.41 5.57 10.46
CA THR A 43 -12.26 4.51 9.90
C THR A 43 -12.85 3.55 10.94
N TYR A 44 -12.60 3.74 12.24
CA TYR A 44 -13.00 2.81 13.31
C TYR A 44 -14.50 2.40 13.37
N ARG A 45 -15.41 3.15 12.74
CA ARG A 45 -16.85 2.80 12.65
C ARG A 45 -17.29 2.25 11.28
N ARG A 46 -16.38 2.15 10.32
CA ARG A 46 -16.70 1.71 8.95
C ARG A 46 -16.84 0.20 8.92
N ALA A 47 -17.79 -0.33 8.16
CA ALA A 47 -18.13 -1.76 8.17
C ALA A 47 -16.93 -2.69 7.93
N ASN A 48 -15.97 -2.25 7.11
CA ASN A 48 -14.80 -3.05 6.72
C ASN A 48 -13.49 -2.64 7.43
N HIS A 49 -13.55 -1.89 8.54
CA HIS A 49 -12.36 -1.32 9.17
C HIS A 49 -11.35 -2.40 9.62
N ASP A 50 -11.81 -3.59 10.00
CA ASP A 50 -10.96 -4.71 10.41
C ASP A 50 -10.09 -5.27 9.28
N ASN A 51 -10.52 -5.10 8.03
CA ASN A 51 -9.79 -5.54 6.84
C ASN A 51 -8.93 -4.41 6.22
N MET A 52 -8.84 -3.25 6.87
CA MET A 52 -7.96 -2.17 6.43
C MET A 52 -6.54 -2.38 6.96
N HIS A 53 -5.60 -2.60 6.05
CA HIS A 53 -4.20 -2.77 6.36
C HIS A 53 -3.43 -1.57 5.84
N VAL A 54 -3.09 -0.69 6.78
CA VAL A 54 -2.56 0.63 6.46
C VAL A 54 -1.03 0.60 6.54
N HIS A 55 -0.38 0.89 5.42
CA HIS A 55 1.05 1.17 5.33
C HIS A 55 1.24 2.68 5.34
N GLY A 56 2.28 3.17 6.01
CA GLY A 56 2.57 4.58 6.07
C GLY A 56 3.86 4.85 6.81
N PHE A 57 4.06 6.08 7.26
CA PHE A 57 5.29 6.45 7.94
C PHE A 57 5.42 5.72 9.30
N ARG A 58 6.58 5.08 9.51
CA ARG A 58 6.93 4.25 10.67
C ARG A 58 8.09 4.80 11.49
N GLU A 59 8.44 6.07 11.31
CA GLU A 59 9.63 6.71 11.93
C GLU A 59 10.97 6.14 11.46
N GLU A 60 10.98 5.47 10.31
CA GLU A 60 12.19 4.95 9.71
C GLU A 60 12.66 5.89 8.59
N GLY A 61 13.92 6.30 8.64
CA GLY A 61 14.47 7.25 7.67
C GLY A 61 15.89 7.66 7.98
N THR A 62 16.64 7.96 6.93
CA THR A 62 18.01 8.49 7.01
C THR A 62 18.34 9.23 5.72
N THR A 63 19.55 9.77 5.60
CA THR A 63 20.06 10.24 4.30
C THR A 63 20.26 9.04 3.39
N THR A 64 19.32 8.82 2.47
CA THR A 64 19.32 7.71 1.51
C THR A 64 18.56 8.10 0.24
N THR A 65 18.37 7.17 -0.68
CA THR A 65 17.68 7.38 -1.96
C THR A 65 16.16 7.45 -1.81
N PRO A 66 15.44 8.09 -2.76
CA PRO A 66 13.98 8.24 -2.67
C PRO A 66 13.20 6.92 -2.50
N PHE A 67 13.56 5.87 -3.24
CA PHE A 67 12.87 4.59 -3.09
C PHE A 67 13.28 3.87 -1.82
N ASP A 68 14.54 3.96 -1.38
CA ASP A 68 14.97 3.39 -0.11
C ASP A 68 14.22 4.01 1.09
N MET A 69 13.90 5.31 1.06
CA MET A 69 13.05 5.95 2.07
C MET A 69 11.68 5.28 2.22
N VAL A 70 11.04 4.84 1.12
CA VAL A 70 9.76 4.12 1.21
C VAL A 70 9.93 2.64 1.52
N VAL A 71 11.05 2.02 1.15
CA VAL A 71 11.40 0.64 1.55
C VAL A 71 11.60 0.54 3.06
N LEU A 72 12.28 1.50 3.68
CA LEU A 72 12.47 1.58 5.14
C LEU A 72 11.14 1.64 5.91
N ASN A 73 10.10 2.20 5.30
CA ASN A 73 8.77 2.31 5.88
C ASN A 73 7.81 1.20 5.42
N GLU A 74 8.30 0.22 4.66
CA GLU A 74 7.49 -0.84 4.03
C GLU A 74 6.30 -0.29 3.20
N LEU A 75 6.50 0.88 2.60
CA LEU A 75 5.51 1.61 1.79
C LEU A 75 5.81 1.51 0.29
N ASP A 76 6.90 0.86 -0.08
CA ASP A 76 7.29 0.65 -1.47
C ASP A 76 6.44 -0.42 -2.18
N ARG A 77 6.57 -0.45 -3.51
CA ARG A 77 5.78 -1.34 -4.37
C ARG A 77 5.96 -2.83 -4.06
N TYR A 78 7.12 -3.26 -3.55
CA TYR A 78 7.38 -4.66 -3.24
C TYR A 78 6.67 -5.07 -1.95
N HIS A 79 6.80 -4.30 -0.87
CA HIS A 79 6.07 -4.58 0.37
C HIS A 79 4.55 -4.48 0.18
N LEU A 80 4.06 -3.50 -0.59
CA LEU A 80 2.63 -3.38 -0.87
C LEU A 80 2.09 -4.57 -1.68
N ALA A 81 2.85 -5.07 -2.67
CA ALA A 81 2.49 -6.27 -3.41
C ALA A 81 2.51 -7.53 -2.53
N LEU A 82 3.51 -7.69 -1.67
CA LEU A 82 3.58 -8.78 -0.70
C LEU A 82 2.40 -8.76 0.27
N ALA A 83 2.04 -7.57 0.78
CA ALA A 83 0.89 -7.40 1.66
C ALA A 83 -0.42 -7.82 0.99
N ALA A 84 -0.58 -7.51 -0.31
CA ALA A 84 -1.72 -7.96 -1.10
C ALA A 84 -1.72 -9.49 -1.29
N VAL A 85 -0.57 -10.10 -1.63
CA VAL A 85 -0.43 -11.56 -1.79
C VAL A 85 -0.83 -12.31 -0.51
N GLU A 86 -0.38 -11.82 0.64
CA GLU A 86 -0.66 -12.42 1.95
C GLU A 86 -2.16 -12.40 2.30
N ARG A 87 -2.85 -11.31 2.00
CA ARG A 87 -4.22 -11.06 2.51
C ARG A 87 -5.32 -11.52 1.59
N VAL A 88 -5.07 -11.61 0.28
CA VAL A 88 -6.08 -12.10 -0.66
C VAL A 88 -6.27 -13.62 -0.43
N PRO A 89 -7.48 -14.08 -0.09
CA PRO A 89 -7.73 -15.49 0.21
C PRO A 89 -7.27 -16.42 -0.90
N GLY A 90 -6.41 -17.38 -0.56
CA GLY A 90 -5.85 -18.37 -1.48
C GLY A 90 -4.78 -17.85 -2.45
N LEU A 91 -4.40 -16.56 -2.39
CA LEU A 91 -3.36 -16.01 -3.27
C LEU A 91 -1.95 -16.35 -2.81
N ALA A 92 -1.68 -16.33 -1.50
CA ALA A 92 -0.38 -16.67 -0.93
C ALA A 92 0.16 -18.02 -1.43
N GLU A 93 -0.70 -19.03 -1.52
CA GLU A 93 -0.30 -20.35 -2.02
C GLU A 93 -0.05 -20.38 -3.53
N ARG A 94 -0.77 -19.54 -4.29
CA ARG A 94 -0.68 -19.47 -5.75
C ARG A 94 0.45 -18.59 -6.25
N ALA A 95 0.88 -17.63 -5.44
CA ALA A 95 1.86 -16.60 -5.78
C ALA A 95 3.16 -16.74 -4.97
N LYS A 96 3.50 -17.96 -4.51
CA LYS A 96 4.73 -18.23 -3.74
C LYS A 96 5.98 -17.79 -4.49
N ASP A 97 6.07 -18.11 -5.78
CA ASP A 97 7.23 -17.77 -6.60
C ASP A 97 7.38 -16.25 -6.73
N LEU A 98 6.27 -15.54 -6.95
CA LEU A 98 6.25 -14.08 -6.97
C LEU A 98 6.67 -13.50 -5.62
N ALA A 99 6.16 -14.02 -4.50
CA ALA A 99 6.55 -13.55 -3.18
C ALA A 99 8.05 -13.75 -2.93
N ALA A 100 8.61 -14.89 -3.33
CA ALA A 100 10.04 -15.16 -3.26
C ALA A 100 10.85 -14.19 -4.13
N GLU A 101 10.39 -13.90 -5.34
CA GLU A 101 11.00 -12.91 -6.23
C GLU A 101 11.02 -11.51 -5.59
N LEU A 102 9.88 -11.06 -5.05
CA LEU A 102 9.77 -9.75 -4.40
C LEU A 102 10.67 -9.61 -3.17
N HIS A 103 10.82 -10.67 -2.36
CA HIS A 103 11.80 -10.71 -1.28
C HIS A 103 13.24 -10.65 -1.81
N GLY A 104 13.52 -11.32 -2.94
CA GLY A 104 14.79 -11.21 -3.66
C GLY A 104 15.07 -9.78 -4.10
N LYS A 105 14.08 -9.08 -4.66
CA LYS A 105 14.18 -7.67 -5.06
C LYS A 105 14.48 -6.72 -3.90
N LEU A 106 13.90 -6.96 -2.73
CA LEU A 106 14.23 -6.18 -1.53
C LEU A 106 15.68 -6.40 -1.07
N ALA A 107 16.19 -7.63 -1.18
CA ALA A 107 17.59 -7.93 -0.89
C ALA A 107 18.54 -7.30 -1.92
N GLU A 108 18.19 -7.37 -3.20
CA GLU A 108 18.92 -6.74 -4.31
C GLU A 108 18.98 -5.21 -4.13
N HIS A 109 17.83 -4.57 -3.89
CA HIS A 109 17.72 -3.14 -3.61
C HIS A 109 18.67 -2.69 -2.51
N LYS A 110 18.66 -3.40 -1.37
CA LYS A 110 19.51 -3.08 -0.22
C LYS A 110 21.00 -3.16 -0.54
N ALA A 111 21.41 -4.11 -1.38
CA ALA A 111 22.79 -4.20 -1.84
C ALA A 111 23.11 -3.05 -2.82
N TYR A 112 22.23 -2.82 -3.79
CA TYR A 112 22.42 -1.85 -4.86
C TYR A 112 22.58 -0.42 -4.34
N VAL A 113 21.67 0.05 -3.47
CA VAL A 113 21.72 1.41 -2.90
C VAL A 113 23.02 1.65 -2.13
N ARG A 114 23.54 0.65 -1.43
CA ARG A 114 24.78 0.75 -0.66
C ARG A 114 26.02 0.80 -1.54
N GLU A 115 26.00 0.09 -2.66
CA GLU A 115 27.11 0.03 -3.60
C GLU A 115 27.15 1.25 -4.53
N HIS A 116 25.98 1.68 -5.03
CA HIS A 116 25.88 2.69 -6.10
C HIS A 116 25.43 4.06 -5.61
N GLY A 117 24.76 4.16 -4.46
CA GLY A 117 24.24 5.43 -3.94
C GLY A 117 23.03 5.98 -4.69
N GLU A 118 22.39 5.18 -5.53
CA GLU A 118 21.21 5.52 -6.32
C GLU A 118 20.20 4.37 -6.31
N ASP A 119 18.94 4.66 -6.65
CA ASP A 119 17.90 3.64 -6.78
C ASP A 119 18.15 2.74 -8.00
N MET A 120 17.71 1.48 -7.94
CA MET A 120 17.89 0.52 -9.05
C MET A 120 17.27 1.05 -10.36
N PRO A 121 17.85 0.74 -11.53
CA PRO A 121 17.32 1.18 -12.83
C PRO A 121 15.85 0.80 -13.03
N GLU A 122 15.44 -0.40 -12.58
CA GLU A 122 14.04 -0.87 -12.66
C GLU A 122 13.04 -0.04 -11.83
N ILE A 123 13.52 0.76 -10.88
CA ILE A 123 12.72 1.73 -10.14
C ILE A 123 12.67 3.05 -10.91
N GLN A 124 13.83 3.55 -11.33
CA GLN A 124 13.97 4.85 -11.98
C GLN A 124 13.29 4.90 -13.36
N GLU A 125 13.37 3.79 -14.11
CA GLU A 125 12.86 3.69 -15.48
C GLU A 125 11.41 3.18 -15.54
N TRP A 126 10.79 2.89 -14.39
CA TRP A 126 9.43 2.38 -14.35
C TRP A 126 8.41 3.44 -14.77
N ASN A 127 7.48 3.03 -15.62
CA ASN A 127 6.38 3.86 -16.10
C ASN A 127 5.06 3.08 -16.02
N TRP A 128 3.96 3.80 -15.83
CA TRP A 128 2.64 3.19 -15.90
C TRP A 128 2.38 2.72 -17.34
N PRO A 129 1.92 1.47 -17.56
CA PRO A 129 1.57 1.01 -18.90
C PRO A 129 0.36 1.80 -19.41
N GLU A 130 0.53 2.54 -20.50
CA GLU A 130 -0.45 3.50 -21.06
C GLU A 130 -1.84 2.90 -21.38
N ASN A 131 -2.03 1.58 -21.32
CA ASN A 131 -3.29 0.88 -21.65
C ASN A 131 -4.07 0.26 -20.47
N SER A 132 -3.64 0.44 -19.21
CA SER A 132 -4.34 -0.21 -18.08
C SER A 132 -5.44 0.64 -17.42
N ALA A 133 -5.57 1.93 -17.79
CA ALA A 133 -6.57 2.84 -17.19
C ALA A 133 -7.96 2.77 -17.85
N THR A 134 -8.08 2.26 -19.08
CA THR A 134 -9.30 2.39 -19.90
C THR A 134 -10.30 1.22 -19.77
N LYS A 135 -10.13 0.31 -18.80
CA LYS A 135 -11.03 -0.87 -18.65
C LYS A 135 -11.67 -1.04 -17.26
N ALA A 136 -11.47 -0.11 -16.34
CA ALA A 136 -11.97 -0.19 -14.97
C ALA A 136 -13.13 0.79 -14.68
N GLY A 137 -13.98 1.06 -15.67
CA GLY A 137 -15.13 1.94 -15.52
C GLY A 137 -16.12 1.80 -16.67
N ASP A 138 -16.93 0.75 -16.62
CA ASP A 138 -18.29 0.67 -17.17
C ASP A 138 -19.20 0.09 -16.06
#